data_AF-A0A946ESI9-F1
#
_entry.id   AF-A0A946ESI9-F1
#
_cell.length_a   1.000
_cell.length_b   1.000
_cell.length_c   1.000
_cell.angle_alpha   90.00
_cell.angle_beta   90.00
_cell.angle_gamma   90.00
#
_symmetry.space_group_name_H-M   'P 1'
#
loop_
_entity.id
_entity.type
_entity.pdbx_description
1 polymer ?
#
loop_
_entity_poly.entity_id
_entity_poly.type
_entity_poly.pdbx_seq_one_letter_code
_entity_poly.pdbx_strand_id
1 'polypeptide(L)'
;FSWYAGRLSCRFNQKSIEEGMIKRGEPLSEFDQAAVDLVGRLALDDRFRFDLTFEPGDIQVLSNHMVLHSRTAFEDWPEEDRKRNLMRLWLNLRESRELAPEFADRLNTGPRGGVMVREQAAE
;
A
#
# COMPACT_ATOMS: atom_id res chain seq x y z
N PHE A 1 2.79 11.45 -1.73
CA PHE A 1 3.68 11.49 -0.54
C PHE A 1 3.25 12.63 0.35
N SER A 2 3.63 12.61 1.63
CA SER A 2 3.42 13.73 2.56
C SER A 2 4.57 13.78 3.56
N TRP A 3 5.08 14.98 3.84
CA TRP A 3 6.04 15.22 4.92
C TRP A 3 5.32 15.95 6.06
N TYR A 4 5.21 15.32 7.22
CA TYR A 4 4.47 15.86 8.36
C TYR A 4 5.09 15.43 9.68
N ALA A 5 5.15 16.33 10.64
CA ALA A 5 5.76 16.09 11.96
C ALA A 5 7.15 15.42 11.87
N GLY A 6 7.98 15.88 10.93
CA GLY A 6 9.34 15.37 10.72
C GLY A 6 9.43 13.96 10.10
N ARG A 7 8.34 13.44 9.54
CA ARG A 7 8.30 12.08 8.97
C ARG A 7 7.69 12.07 7.58
N LEU A 8 8.29 11.29 6.68
CA LEU A 8 7.73 11.00 5.36
C LEU A 8 6.63 9.93 5.47
N SER A 9 5.59 10.09 4.67
CA SER A 9 4.57 9.09 4.40
C SER A 9 4.40 8.90 2.89
N CYS A 10 4.30 7.65 2.49
CA CYS A 10 4.09 7.24 1.11
C CYS A 10 2.74 6.53 0.97
N ARG A 11 2.07 6.84 -0.14
CA ARG A 11 1.02 6.00 -0.73
C ARG A 11 1.34 5.99 -2.21
N PHE A 12 1.66 4.82 -2.72
CA PHE A 12 2.04 4.67 -4.10
C PHE A 12 1.53 3.35 -4.63
N ASN A 13 0.83 3.42 -5.75
CA ASN A 13 0.49 2.28 -6.58
C ASN A 13 0.46 2.82 -8.01
N GLN A 14 1.52 2.54 -8.76
CA GLN A 14 1.72 3.07 -10.11
C GLN A 14 0.50 2.83 -10.99
N LYS A 15 0.06 1.57 -11.08
CA LYS A 15 -1.09 1.16 -11.88
C LYS A 15 -2.37 1.92 -11.50
N SER A 16 -2.66 2.05 -10.20
CA SER A 16 -3.86 2.78 -9.75
C SER A 16 -3.80 4.29 -10.08
N ILE A 17 -2.61 4.88 -10.06
CA ILE A 17 -2.42 6.29 -10.43
C ILE A 17 -2.70 6.45 -11.93
N GLU A 18 -2.02 5.65 -12.76
CA GLU A 18 -2.13 5.69 -14.23
C GLU A 18 -3.57 5.40 -14.70
N GLU A 19 -4.15 4.28 -14.27
CA GLU A 19 -5.51 3.88 -14.66
C GLU A 19 -6.56 4.86 -14.15
N GLY A 20 -6.35 5.45 -12.95
CA GLY A 20 -7.22 6.46 -12.40
C GLY A 20 -7.26 7.73 -13.27
N MET A 21 -6.10 8.18 -13.72
CA MET A 21 -5.95 9.35 -14.59
C MET A 21 -6.54 9.10 -15.99
N ILE A 22 -6.28 7.92 -16.57
CA ILE A 22 -6.90 7.49 -17.83
C ILE A 22 -8.42 7.45 -17.71
N LYS A 23 -8.96 6.86 -16.64
CA LYS A 23 -10.42 6.79 -16.40
C LYS A 23 -11.06 8.16 -16.24
N ARG A 24 -10.32 9.15 -15.73
CA ARG A 24 -10.76 10.54 -15.63
C ARG A 24 -10.70 11.31 -16.95
N GLY A 25 -10.14 10.73 -18.02
CA GLY A 25 -9.91 11.42 -19.29
C GLY A 25 -8.76 12.42 -19.25
N GLU A 26 -7.92 12.35 -18.22
CA GLU A 26 -6.79 13.25 -18.00
C GLU A 26 -5.54 12.38 -17.75
N PRO A 27 -4.95 11.76 -18.79
CA PRO A 27 -3.73 10.97 -18.62
C PRO A 27 -2.60 11.83 -18.03
N LEU A 28 -1.64 11.18 -17.38
CA LEU A 28 -0.47 11.85 -16.82
C LEU A 28 0.30 12.60 -17.91
N SER A 29 0.83 13.78 -17.55
CA SER A 29 1.80 14.47 -18.39
C SER A 29 3.08 13.64 -18.51
N GLU A 30 3.92 13.92 -19.51
CA GLU A 30 5.22 13.25 -19.64
C GLU A 30 6.09 13.39 -18.38
N PHE A 31 6.05 14.57 -17.75
CA PHE A 31 6.77 14.83 -16.51
C PHE A 31 6.23 13.99 -15.35
N ASP A 32 4.90 13.95 -15.17
CA ASP A 32 4.29 13.18 -14.08
C ASP A 32 4.49 11.68 -14.27
N GLN A 33 4.39 11.19 -15.51
CA GLN A 33 4.67 9.81 -15.85
C GLN A 33 6.13 9.46 -15.51
N ALA A 34 7.09 10.29 -15.90
CA ALA A 34 8.51 10.08 -15.56
C ALA A 34 8.74 10.06 -14.03
N ALA A 35 8.02 10.88 -13.27
CA ALA A 35 8.10 10.87 -11.81
C ALA A 35 7.52 9.58 -11.20
N VAL A 36 6.38 9.10 -11.70
CA VAL A 36 5.77 7.83 -11.28
C VAL A 36 6.68 6.65 -11.62
N ASP A 37 7.23 6.61 -12.83
CA ASP A 37 8.15 5.56 -13.28
C ASP A 37 9.44 5.54 -12.47
N LEU A 38 9.96 6.72 -12.10
CA LEU A 38 11.14 6.83 -11.25
C LEU A 38 10.90 6.17 -9.88
N VAL A 39 9.74 6.43 -9.25
CA VAL A 39 9.40 5.80 -7.96
C VAL A 39 9.26 4.29 -8.11
N GLY A 40 8.57 3.83 -9.16
CA GLY A 40 8.41 2.40 -9.45
C GLY A 40 9.76 1.70 -9.64
N ARG A 41 10.66 2.32 -10.42
CA ARG A 41 12.02 1.80 -10.65
C ARG A 41 12.86 1.77 -9.38
N LEU A 42 12.85 2.85 -8.58
CA LEU A 42 13.59 2.89 -7.31
C LEU A 42 13.09 1.87 -6.29
N ALA A 43 11.78 1.60 -6.27
CA ALA A 43 11.19 0.59 -5.39
C ALA A 43 11.66 -0.85 -5.71
N LEU A 44 12.14 -1.10 -6.93
CA LEU A 44 12.65 -2.39 -7.40
C LEU A 44 14.18 -2.46 -7.43
N ASP A 45 14.87 -1.36 -7.13
CA ASP A 45 16.33 -1.28 -7.12
C ASP A 45 16.89 -2.02 -5.89
N ASP A 46 17.91 -2.86 -6.09
CA ASP A 46 18.51 -3.70 -5.05
C ASP A 46 19.07 -2.89 -3.86
N ARG A 47 19.32 -1.59 -4.02
CA ARG A 47 19.75 -0.71 -2.92
C ARG A 47 18.64 -0.41 -1.90
N PHE A 48 17.38 -0.47 -2.34
CA PHE A 48 16.21 -0.11 -1.52
C PHE A 48 15.28 -1.30 -1.28
N ARG A 49 15.33 -2.32 -2.14
CA ARG A 49 14.52 -3.52 -2.04
C ARG A 49 15.10 -4.48 -1.00
N PHE A 50 14.23 -5.08 -0.21
CA PHE A 50 14.55 -6.19 0.66
C PHE A 50 13.74 -7.42 0.24
N ASP A 51 14.44 -8.46 -0.20
CA ASP A 51 13.82 -9.70 -0.66
C ASP A 51 13.62 -10.66 0.53
N LEU A 52 12.38 -11.14 0.70
CA LEU A 52 12.02 -12.07 1.76
C LEU A 52 11.30 -13.29 1.17
N THR A 53 11.88 -14.47 1.41
CA THR A 53 11.22 -15.75 1.16
C THR A 53 10.46 -16.16 2.42
N PHE A 54 9.14 -16.32 2.32
CA PHE A 54 8.30 -16.76 3.44
C PHE A 54 8.34 -18.28 3.58
N GLU A 55 8.46 -18.75 4.81
CA GLU A 55 8.18 -20.12 5.22
C GLU A 55 6.82 -20.22 5.96
N PRO A 56 6.21 -21.41 6.04
CA PRO A 56 5.01 -21.62 6.84
C PRO A 56 5.22 -21.20 8.30
N GLY A 57 4.41 -20.23 8.76
CA GLY A 57 4.50 -19.67 10.10
C GLY A 57 5.17 -18.31 10.19
N ASP A 58 5.85 -17.86 9.12
CA ASP A 58 6.45 -16.53 9.08
C ASP A 58 5.39 -15.42 9.10
N ILE A 59 5.70 -14.35 9.85
CA ILE A 59 4.86 -13.18 9.97
C ILE A 59 5.66 -11.94 9.56
N GLN A 60 5.16 -11.22 8.56
CA GLN A 60 5.67 -9.90 8.19
C GLN A 60 4.76 -8.81 8.73
N VAL A 61 5.34 -7.92 9.55
CA VAL A 61 4.68 -6.71 10.03
C VAL A 61 5.32 -5.51 9.34
N LEU A 62 4.52 -4.71 8.65
CA LEU A 62 5.00 -3.53 7.93
C LEU A 62 4.15 -2.30 8.24
N SER A 63 4.80 -1.13 8.18
CA SER A 63 4.08 0.14 8.19
C SER A 63 3.68 0.50 6.76
N ASN A 64 2.38 0.46 6.46
CA ASN A 64 1.85 0.81 5.14
C ASN A 64 2.10 2.29 4.75
N HIS A 65 2.56 3.13 5.68
CA HIS A 65 2.92 4.51 5.40
C HIS A 65 4.37 4.68 4.97
N MET A 66 5.23 3.67 5.14
CA MET A 66 6.68 3.79 4.95
C MET A 66 7.26 2.72 4.02
N VAL A 67 6.64 1.54 3.95
CA VAL A 67 7.17 0.40 3.21
C VAL A 67 6.24 0.06 2.05
N LEU A 68 6.77 0.18 0.83
CA LEU A 68 6.16 -0.43 -0.34
C LEU A 68 6.43 -1.93 -0.30
N HIS A 69 5.42 -2.73 -0.64
CA HIS A 69 5.52 -4.18 -0.61
C HIS A 69 4.86 -4.76 -1.85
N SER A 70 5.46 -5.82 -2.36
CA SER A 70 5.01 -6.54 -3.55
C SER A 70 5.34 -8.03 -3.40
N ARG A 71 5.03 -8.80 -4.44
CA ARG A 71 5.42 -10.20 -4.57
C ARG A 71 5.92 -10.38 -5.99
N THR A 72 6.97 -11.20 -6.15
CA THR A 72 7.41 -11.67 -7.46
C THR A 72 6.32 -12.49 -8.16
N ALA A 73 6.45 -12.64 -9.48
CA ALA A 73 5.65 -13.62 -10.22
C ALA A 73 5.99 -15.03 -9.71
N PHE A 74 4.98 -15.90 -9.66
CA PHE A 74 5.13 -17.28 -9.22
C PHE A 74 4.12 -18.15 -9.96
N GLU A 75 4.47 -19.42 -10.15
CA GLU A 75 3.54 -20.46 -10.56
C GLU A 75 3.04 -21.17 -9.30
N ASP A 76 1.74 -21.37 -9.21
CA ASP A 76 1.14 -22.05 -8.07
C ASP A 76 1.06 -23.56 -8.31
N TRP A 77 0.94 -24.33 -7.24
CA TRP A 77 0.83 -25.78 -7.35
C TRP A 77 -0.56 -26.21 -7.85
N PRO A 78 -0.66 -27.27 -8.67
CA PRO A 78 -1.95 -27.84 -9.04
C PRO A 78 -2.65 -28.48 -7.83
N GLU A 79 -1.89 -29.01 -6.87
CA GLU A 79 -2.41 -29.59 -5.63
C GLU A 79 -2.82 -28.51 -4.63
N GLU A 80 -4.08 -28.55 -4.16
CA GLU A 80 -4.68 -27.50 -3.33
C GLU A 80 -3.93 -27.26 -2.00
N ASP A 81 -3.43 -28.31 -1.37
CA ASP A 81 -2.72 -28.29 -0.09
C ASP A 81 -1.30 -27.69 -0.20
N ARG A 82 -0.78 -27.56 -1.42
CA ARG A 82 0.54 -27.00 -1.71
C ARG A 82 0.47 -25.54 -2.16
N LYS A 83 -0.73 -25.03 -2.44
CA LYS A 83 -0.91 -23.66 -2.91
C LYS A 83 -0.44 -22.65 -1.89
N ARG A 84 0.10 -21.53 -2.39
CA ARG A 84 0.58 -20.45 -1.51
C ARG A 84 -0.59 -19.75 -0.81
N ASN A 85 -0.77 -20.03 0.48
CA ASN A 85 -1.75 -19.36 1.32
C ASN A 85 -1.10 -18.34 2.27
N LEU A 86 -1.57 -17.09 2.25
CA LEU A 86 -1.09 -16.02 3.14
C LEU A 86 -2.28 -15.24 3.70
N MET A 87 -2.40 -15.22 5.02
CA MET A 87 -3.38 -14.38 5.73
C MET A 87 -2.86 -12.95 5.86
N ARG A 88 -3.72 -11.95 5.62
CA ARG A 88 -3.37 -10.53 5.75
C ARG A 88 -4.35 -9.81 6.66
N LEU A 89 -3.80 -9.08 7.63
CA LEU A 89 -4.55 -8.26 8.58
C LEU A 89 -4.10 -6.79 8.50
N TRP A 90 -5.06 -5.87 8.50
CA TRP A 90 -4.83 -4.43 8.59
C TRP A 90 -5.06 -3.96 10.02
N LEU A 91 -4.11 -3.21 10.57
CA LEU A 91 -4.15 -2.75 11.96
C LEU A 91 -4.09 -1.22 12.00
N ASN A 92 -5.03 -0.62 12.73
CA ASN A 92 -4.97 0.79 13.11
C ASN A 92 -4.56 0.89 14.57
N LEU A 93 -3.42 1.55 14.83
CA LEU A 93 -2.93 1.76 16.19
C LEU A 93 -3.70 2.91 16.83
N ARG A 94 -4.11 2.72 18.10
CA ARG A 94 -4.80 3.74 18.91
C ARG A 94 -4.00 5.04 18.97
N GLU A 95 -2.69 4.92 19.18
CA GLU A 95 -1.73 6.02 19.21
C GLU A 95 -0.80 5.94 18.00
N SER A 96 -1.39 6.00 16.80
CA SER A 96 -0.62 5.96 15.57
C SER A 96 0.17 7.26 15.34
N ARG A 97 1.31 7.15 14.65
CA ARG A 97 2.10 8.30 14.20
C ARG A 97 1.23 9.34 13.51
N GLU A 98 1.56 10.62 13.68
CA GLU A 98 0.85 11.68 12.99
C GLU A 98 1.03 11.61 11.46
N LEU A 99 -0.01 12.06 10.76
CA LEU A 99 -0.13 12.12 9.31
C LEU A 99 -0.70 13.50 8.96
N ALA A 100 -0.30 14.07 7.82
CA ALA A 100 -0.92 15.28 7.34
C ALA A 100 -2.44 15.07 7.11
N PRO A 101 -3.29 16.06 7.45
CA PRO A 101 -4.74 15.93 7.33
C PRO A 101 -5.21 15.45 5.94
N GLU A 102 -4.66 16.02 4.86
CA GLU A 102 -4.99 15.68 3.48
C GLU A 102 -4.56 14.26 3.06
N PHE A 103 -3.61 13.68 3.79
CA PHE A 103 -3.15 12.31 3.62
C PHE A 103 -3.95 11.32 4.47
N ALA A 104 -4.43 11.76 5.63
CA ALA A 104 -5.15 10.93 6.61
C ALA A 104 -6.62 10.66 6.23
N ASP A 105 -7.26 11.59 5.50
CA ASP A 105 -8.71 11.61 5.27
C ASP A 105 -9.20 10.76 4.07
N ARG A 106 -8.52 9.65 3.75
CA ARG A 106 -8.72 8.98 2.44
C ARG A 106 -8.79 7.45 2.43
N LEU A 107 -8.97 6.81 3.58
CA LEU A 107 -9.38 5.40 3.62
C LEU A 107 -10.91 5.33 3.61
N ASN A 108 -11.50 4.25 3.07
CA ASN A 108 -12.95 4.01 2.98
C ASN A 108 -13.68 3.97 4.35
N THR A 109 -13.02 4.37 5.43
CA THR A 109 -13.52 4.38 6.82
C THR A 109 -13.38 5.75 7.50
N GLY A 110 -13.06 6.83 6.76
CA GLY A 110 -12.91 8.17 7.34
C GLY A 110 -11.60 8.35 8.14
N PRO A 111 -11.53 9.30 9.08
CA PRO A 111 -10.29 9.67 9.77
C PRO A 111 -9.79 8.51 10.64
N ARG A 112 -8.69 7.86 10.25
CA ARG A 112 -7.97 6.77 10.97
C ARG A 112 -8.87 5.78 11.76
N GLY A 113 -10.09 5.54 11.31
CA GLY A 113 -11.02 4.64 11.97
C GLY A 113 -10.69 3.20 11.60
N GLY A 114 -10.66 2.30 12.58
CA GLY A 114 -10.77 0.85 12.31
C GLY A 114 -12.01 0.54 11.46
N VAL A 115 -12.18 -0.72 11.05
CA VAL A 115 -13.46 -1.16 10.48
C VAL A 115 -14.54 -0.78 11.47
N MET A 116 -15.45 0.13 11.06
CA MET A 116 -16.58 0.52 11.89
C MET A 116 -17.38 -0.74 12.21
N VAL A 117 -17.53 -1.07 13.49
CA VAL A 117 -18.50 -2.08 13.90
C VAL A 117 -19.86 -1.56 13.45
N ARG A 118 -20.52 -2.31 12.57
CA ARG A 118 -21.86 -1.96 12.07
C ARG A 118 -22.89 -2.10 13.21
N GLU A 119 -22.92 -1.13 14.11
CA GLU A 119 -24.07 -0.86 14.98
C GLU A 119 -24.64 0.55 14.72
N GLN A 120 -24.00 1.35 13.86
CA GLN A 120 -24.45 2.70 13.47
C GLN A 120 -24.53 2.87 11.94
N ALA A 121 -25.05 1.86 11.25
CA ALA A 121 -25.56 2.04 9.89
C ALA A 121 -27.09 2.15 9.96
N ALA A 122 -27.57 3.10 10.75
CA ALA A 122 -28.98 3.49 10.84
C ALA A 122 -29.06 4.92 11.42
N GLU A 123 -28.85 5.90 10.55
CA GLU A 123 -29.75 7.04 10.28
C GLU A 123 -29.23 7.83 9.07
#